data_AF-A0A8J5K5Z5-F1
#
_entry.id   AF-A0A8J5K5Z5-F1
#
_cell.length_a   1.000
_cell.length_b   1.000
_cell.length_c   1.000
_cell.angle_alpha   90.00
_cell.angle_beta   90.00
_cell.angle_gamma   90.00
#
_symmetry.space_group_name_H-M   'P 1'
#
loop_
_entity.id
_entity.type
_entity.pdbx_description
1 polymer ?
#
loop_
_entity_poly.entity_id
_entity_poly.type
_entity_poly.pdbx_seq_one_letter_code
_entity_poly.pdbx_strand_id
1 'polypeptide(L)'
;CPHTASVWCQVYTSNHTKYEMCAATVGIRVQSDTQLGGYYQLYLRMVQCYQQKSVWPYYLYPPYSISYLPSTEAVTPEQEVVLRYVQPTSQVTMLMNYFNISRNTVYRILKKEPRLKACDVYTLARNMTTFMENCLCPEEVKEFISLLYRCPLTMEHNIAILKELGLHNLTAYYYIQFNKLFKCKVSLMKSWRLLPEKYDPRESVLAAMGVPQELLLTVNLPQDINECTLSEVHRELSIVFLRWCLKCDQDNIGKLRRTYNLTKSMKLQQQVVHQLHHQWDIGTSKIIQNGFLLTCSPLNMALIEKEMRLIAGTDIKDLVSLTPRILTVPYHQLTQIDSILNKIGVTPESLKAVPRICTLHPDTLQQRFSLLQQIPEFAALRPHPRMLRLLCYYNKVTYRLDLLQQVKNTNVVPSLNTLSGSKSRFHKYITVGDLRENKRDVIICLGELLNEKSSVIRKCLHIQCWGQHTTVVSVRKNLSALLKEGFSKKQILSALDVVLYPPELLLDQLTQLPCRPQAQPFLNIKTDLNVLQLLLYFMEKNASCSLPRC
;
A
#
# COMPACT_ATOMS: atom_id res chain seq x y z
N CYS A 1 40.50 24.60 32.28
CA CYS A 1 39.83 23.43 32.88
C CYS A 1 38.32 23.63 32.83
N PRO A 2 37.55 22.65 32.35
CA PRO A 2 36.43 22.94 31.47
C PRO A 2 35.08 23.08 32.20
N HIS A 3 34.34 24.11 31.81
CA HIS A 3 32.88 24.13 31.83
C HIS A 3 32.37 23.44 30.57
N THR A 4 31.82 22.24 30.71
CA THR A 4 31.02 21.58 29.67
C THR A 4 29.61 22.16 29.70
N ALA A 5 29.27 22.96 28.69
CA ALA A 5 27.89 23.26 28.36
C ALA A 5 27.24 22.01 27.75
N SER A 6 26.32 21.38 28.47
CA SER A 6 25.47 20.31 27.95
C SER A 6 24.39 20.92 27.04
N VAL A 7 24.52 20.73 25.73
CA VAL A 7 23.42 20.96 24.79
C VAL A 7 22.48 19.74 24.88
N TRP A 8 21.33 19.92 25.49
CA TRP A 8 20.26 18.92 25.45
C TRP A 8 19.54 19.01 24.10
N CYS A 9 19.94 18.16 23.15
CA CYS A 9 19.13 17.88 21.98
C CYS A 9 18.09 16.81 22.36
N GLN A 10 16.86 17.24 22.64
CA GLN A 10 15.71 16.32 22.73
C GLN A 10 15.39 15.79 21.33
N VAL A 11 15.93 14.62 21.01
CA VAL A 11 15.44 13.80 19.90
C VAL A 11 14.30 12.94 20.45
N TYR A 12 13.06 13.26 20.05
CA TYR A 12 11.92 12.37 20.29
C TYR A 12 12.03 11.16 19.36
N THR A 13 12.53 10.04 19.88
CA THR A 13 12.30 8.71 19.32
C THR A 13 11.30 7.96 20.21
N SER A 14 10.06 7.82 19.74
CA SER A 14 9.11 6.87 20.33
C SER A 14 9.44 5.46 19.85
N ASN A 15 9.63 4.55 20.81
CA ASN A 15 9.88 3.11 20.72
C ASN A 15 11.37 2.72 20.60
N HIS A 16 11.95 2.17 21.68
CA HIS A 16 11.96 0.72 21.86
C HIS A 16 12.54 0.26 23.22
N THR A 17 11.91 -0.79 23.74
CA THR A 17 12.52 -1.92 24.45
C THR A 17 14.05 -2.03 24.38
N LYS A 18 14.67 -2.19 25.56
CA LYS A 18 16.10 -2.46 25.79
C LYS A 18 16.64 -3.57 24.88
N TYR A 19 17.75 -3.28 24.20
CA TYR A 19 18.75 -4.25 23.76
C TYR A 19 20.12 -3.67 24.09
N GLU A 20 20.86 -4.36 24.97
CA GLU A 20 22.28 -4.12 25.21
C GLU A 20 23.11 -4.83 24.13
N MET A 21 23.93 -4.09 23.39
CA MET A 21 25.15 -4.61 22.75
C MET A 21 26.22 -3.52 22.68
N CYS A 22 27.46 -3.92 22.98
CA CYS A 22 28.66 -3.11 23.15
C CYS A 22 29.02 -2.22 21.94
N ALA A 23 29.43 -0.99 22.22
CA ALA A 23 29.99 -0.06 21.24
C ALA A 23 31.51 -0.24 21.12
N ALA A 24 31.99 -0.52 19.92
CA ALA A 24 33.38 -0.35 19.52
C ALA A 24 33.53 1.03 18.85
N THR A 25 34.53 1.77 19.32
CA THR A 25 34.84 3.17 19.00
C THR A 25 35.45 3.31 17.60
N VAL A 26 34.88 4.16 16.75
CA VAL A 26 35.58 4.72 15.57
C VAL A 26 35.39 6.23 15.58
N GLY A 27 36.49 6.95 15.80
CA GLY A 27 36.54 8.41 15.85
C GLY A 27 36.60 9.03 14.46
N ILE A 28 35.88 10.13 14.27
CA ILE A 28 36.04 11.03 13.13
C ILE A 28 36.15 12.46 13.67
N ARG A 29 37.29 13.11 13.34
CA ARG A 29 37.59 14.52 13.61
C ARG A 29 36.68 15.43 12.79
N VAL A 30 36.17 16.49 13.41
CA VAL A 30 35.55 17.63 12.72
C VAL A 30 36.47 18.84 12.91
N GLN A 31 36.94 19.42 11.81
CA GLN A 31 37.55 20.74 11.76
C GLN A 31 36.45 21.79 11.49
N SER A 32 36.48 22.85 12.29
CA SER A 32 35.69 24.07 12.18
C SER A 32 36.18 24.94 11.02
N ASP A 33 35.27 25.66 10.36
CA ASP A 33 35.46 27.11 10.16
C ASP A 33 34.17 27.88 9.77
N THR A 34 34.10 29.06 10.39
CA THR A 34 33.28 30.29 10.28
C THR A 34 32.27 30.51 9.13
N GLN A 35 31.08 31.06 9.46
CA GLN A 35 30.74 32.49 9.30
C GLN A 35 29.25 32.77 9.68
N LEU A 36 29.07 33.56 10.76
CA LEU A 36 27.82 34.15 11.22
C LEU A 36 27.78 35.61 10.77
N GLY A 37 26.89 35.97 9.85
CA GLY A 37 26.73 37.35 9.41
C GLY A 37 25.81 37.48 8.20
N GLY A 38 24.50 37.47 8.43
CA GLY A 38 23.54 37.65 7.33
C GLY A 38 22.06 37.80 7.72
N TYR A 39 21.68 37.45 8.94
CA TYR A 39 20.26 37.38 9.32
C TYR A 39 19.65 38.67 9.91
N TYR A 40 20.44 39.69 10.21
CA TYR A 40 19.93 40.91 10.87
C TYR A 40 19.55 42.05 9.92
N GLN A 41 19.97 42.03 8.65
CA GLN A 41 19.64 43.11 7.69
C GLN A 41 18.35 42.88 6.88
N LEU A 42 17.82 41.66 6.83
CA LEU A 42 16.58 41.36 6.10
C LEU A 42 15.31 41.73 6.89
N TYR A 43 15.40 41.84 8.22
CA TYR A 43 14.26 42.15 9.09
C TYR A 43 13.87 43.64 9.07
N LEU A 44 14.83 44.54 8.81
CA LEU A 44 14.57 45.99 8.80
C LEU A 44 14.04 46.53 7.46
N ARG A 45 14.17 45.79 6.36
CA ARG A 45 13.62 46.20 5.04
C ARG A 45 12.15 45.81 4.81
N MET A 46 11.60 44.88 5.60
CA MET A 46 10.20 44.46 5.45
C MET A 46 9.19 45.37 6.18
N VAL A 47 9.64 46.20 7.12
CA VAL A 47 8.75 47.04 7.95
C VAL A 47 8.43 48.41 7.31
N GLN A 48 9.12 48.81 6.23
CA GLN A 48 8.92 50.12 5.59
C GLN A 48 8.02 50.12 4.34
N CYS A 49 7.60 48.97 3.80
CA CYS A 49 6.71 48.92 2.62
C CYS A 49 5.21 48.84 2.94
N TYR A 50 4.81 48.90 4.21
CA TYR A 50 3.39 48.71 4.63
C TYR A 50 2.59 50.00 4.85
N GLN A 51 3.07 51.14 4.34
CA GLN A 51 2.33 52.40 4.39
C GLN A 51 2.29 53.05 3.00
N GLN A 52 1.29 52.72 2.19
CA GLN A 52 0.56 53.72 1.38
C GLN A 52 -0.69 53.11 0.71
N LYS A 53 -1.79 53.84 0.91
CA LYS A 53 -3.15 53.61 0.40
C LYS A 53 -3.24 53.78 -1.12
N SER A 54 -4.22 53.14 -1.74
CA SER A 54 -5.14 53.82 -2.69
C SER A 54 -6.37 52.97 -3.04
N VAL A 55 -7.45 53.70 -3.34
CA VAL A 55 -8.86 53.32 -3.53
C VAL A 55 -9.17 53.16 -5.04
N TRP A 56 -10.38 52.64 -5.37
CA TRP A 56 -11.19 52.77 -6.63
C TRP A 56 -11.35 51.47 -7.47
N PRO A 57 -12.41 51.33 -8.32
CA PRO A 57 -13.77 50.93 -7.94
C PRO A 57 -14.35 49.78 -8.83
N TYR A 58 -15.59 49.39 -8.55
CA TYR A 58 -16.48 48.50 -9.33
C TYR A 58 -16.47 48.73 -10.85
N TYR A 59 -16.43 47.64 -11.64
CA TYR A 59 -17.04 47.60 -12.97
C TYR A 59 -17.69 46.24 -13.29
N LEU A 60 -18.87 46.35 -13.90
CA LEU A 60 -19.77 45.31 -14.38
C LEU A 60 -19.20 44.55 -15.59
N TYR A 61 -19.56 43.26 -15.70
CA TYR A 61 -19.38 42.43 -16.88
C TYR A 61 -20.07 43.00 -18.12
N PRO A 62 -19.56 42.66 -19.32
CA PRO A 62 -20.47 42.14 -20.35
C PRO A 62 -19.98 40.82 -20.99
N PRO A 63 -20.88 40.08 -21.66
CA PRO A 63 -20.64 38.70 -22.12
C PRO A 63 -20.53 38.62 -23.65
N TYR A 64 -19.48 38.03 -24.21
CA TYR A 64 -19.43 37.63 -25.63
C TYR A 64 -18.44 36.47 -25.79
N SER A 65 -18.90 35.25 -26.09
CA SER A 65 -19.41 34.68 -27.35
C SER A 65 -18.32 33.98 -28.14
N ILE A 66 -18.56 32.69 -28.36
CA ILE A 66 -17.73 31.73 -29.07
C ILE A 66 -17.76 32.03 -30.57
N SER A 67 -16.60 32.07 -31.23
CA SER A 67 -16.53 31.97 -32.69
C SER A 67 -15.26 31.24 -33.17
N TYR A 68 -15.54 30.16 -33.89
CA TYR A 68 -14.83 29.40 -34.92
C TYR A 68 -13.38 29.73 -35.33
N LEU A 69 -12.65 28.63 -35.55
CA LEU A 69 -11.38 28.48 -36.30
C LEU A 69 -11.47 29.05 -37.74
N PRO A 70 -10.32 29.41 -38.32
CA PRO A 70 -9.89 28.67 -39.51
C PRO A 70 -8.41 28.24 -39.51
N SER A 71 -8.12 27.49 -40.56
CA SER A 71 -7.08 26.51 -40.84
C SER A 71 -5.72 27.03 -41.30
N THR A 72 -4.69 26.22 -41.01
CA THR A 72 -3.47 25.88 -41.79
C THR A 72 -2.69 26.98 -42.53
N GLU A 73 -1.40 27.13 -42.20
CA GLU A 73 -0.32 27.14 -43.21
C GLU A 73 1.09 26.87 -42.64
N ALA A 74 1.82 26.05 -43.40
CA ALA A 74 3.26 25.82 -43.60
C ALA A 74 4.30 25.82 -42.44
N VAL A 75 5.08 24.72 -42.43
CA VAL A 75 6.32 24.48 -41.67
C VAL A 75 7.54 24.86 -42.53
N THR A 76 8.56 25.46 -41.93
CA THR A 76 9.95 25.43 -42.44
C THR A 76 10.88 24.71 -41.45
N PRO A 77 11.88 23.94 -41.92
CA PRO A 77 12.81 23.19 -41.10
C PRO A 77 14.02 24.06 -40.70
N GLU A 78 14.71 23.67 -39.63
CA GLU A 78 16.00 24.20 -39.12
C GLU A 78 15.95 25.36 -38.11
N GLN A 79 15.40 25.06 -36.92
CA GLN A 79 16.01 25.46 -35.63
C GLN A 79 15.79 24.34 -34.59
N GLU A 80 16.62 23.29 -34.62
CA GLU A 80 16.97 22.50 -33.43
C GLU A 80 17.72 23.46 -32.46
N VAL A 81 17.45 23.62 -31.16
CA VAL A 81 17.41 22.63 -30.08
C VAL A 81 16.68 23.28 -28.88
N VAL A 82 15.35 23.19 -28.75
CA VAL A 82 14.67 23.43 -27.45
C VAL A 82 13.36 22.63 -27.40
N LEU A 83 13.23 21.80 -26.37
CA LEU A 83 12.04 21.02 -25.96
C LEU A 83 11.70 19.81 -26.85
N ARG A 84 12.25 18.66 -26.45
CA ARG A 84 11.60 17.35 -26.64
C ARG A 84 10.11 17.51 -26.37
N TYR A 85 9.27 17.16 -27.34
CA TYR A 85 7.82 17.06 -27.19
C TYR A 85 7.50 16.04 -26.10
N VAL A 86 7.48 16.52 -24.86
CA VAL A 86 6.83 15.85 -23.75
C VAL A 86 5.35 16.00 -24.03
N GLN A 87 4.68 14.90 -24.39
CA GLN A 87 3.23 14.77 -24.32
C GLN A 87 2.75 15.52 -23.08
N PRO A 88 1.75 16.42 -23.16
CA PRO A 88 1.27 17.11 -21.97
C PRO A 88 0.93 16.04 -20.94
N THR A 89 1.68 15.99 -19.83
CA THR A 89 1.29 15.12 -18.74
C THR A 89 -0.13 15.53 -18.37
N SER A 90 -1.02 14.57 -18.10
CA SER A 90 -2.40 14.85 -17.69
C SER A 90 -2.48 15.95 -16.62
N GLN A 91 -1.46 16.00 -15.74
CA GLN A 91 -1.21 17.05 -14.77
C GLN A 91 -1.08 18.47 -15.36
N VAL A 92 -0.34 18.67 -16.45
CA VAL A 92 -0.18 20.00 -17.09
C VAL A 92 -1.52 20.51 -17.59
N THR A 93 -2.28 19.66 -18.30
CA THR A 93 -3.61 20.01 -18.81
C THR A 93 -4.57 20.34 -17.66
N MET A 94 -4.54 19.57 -16.56
CA MET A 94 -5.35 19.87 -15.38
C MET A 94 -5.03 21.23 -14.76
N LEU A 95 -3.74 21.56 -14.60
CA LEU A 95 -3.32 22.84 -14.04
C LEU A 95 -3.65 24.02 -14.96
N MET A 96 -3.54 23.82 -16.29
CA MET A 96 -3.95 24.83 -17.27
C MET A 96 -5.43 25.15 -17.12
N ASN A 97 -6.28 24.13 -17.05
CA ASN A 97 -7.73 24.29 -16.95
C ASN A 97 -8.13 24.86 -15.59
N TYR A 98 -7.54 24.37 -14.50
CA TYR A 98 -7.89 24.80 -13.14
C TYR A 98 -7.54 26.26 -12.86
N PHE A 99 -6.37 26.72 -13.31
CA PHE A 99 -5.92 28.10 -13.09
C PHE A 99 -6.16 29.04 -14.27
N ASN A 100 -6.76 28.55 -15.36
CA ASN A 100 -6.93 29.26 -16.62
C ASN A 100 -5.64 29.96 -17.11
N ILE A 101 -4.53 29.21 -17.18
CA ILE A 101 -3.21 29.75 -17.55
C ILE A 101 -2.55 29.01 -18.71
N SER A 102 -1.63 29.69 -19.39
CA SER A 102 -0.87 29.11 -20.49
C SER A 102 -0.01 27.92 -20.05
N ARG A 103 0.22 26.99 -20.99
CA ARG A 103 1.11 25.83 -20.81
C ARG A 103 2.51 26.23 -20.33
N ASN A 104 3.07 27.31 -20.87
CA ASN A 104 4.40 27.81 -20.50
C ASN A 104 4.43 28.26 -19.03
N THR A 105 3.37 28.88 -18.55
CA THR A 105 3.23 29.27 -17.14
C THR A 105 3.18 28.04 -16.23
N VAL A 106 2.44 27.00 -16.62
CA VAL A 106 2.39 25.73 -15.87
C VAL A 106 3.76 25.07 -15.79
N TYR A 107 4.52 25.01 -16.88
CA TYR A 107 5.88 24.45 -16.83
C TYR A 107 6.81 25.24 -15.92
N ARG A 108 6.70 26.58 -15.89
CA ARG A 108 7.46 27.42 -14.94
C ARG A 108 7.09 27.11 -13.50
N ILE A 109 5.80 26.92 -13.21
CA ILE A 109 5.31 26.51 -11.90
C ILE A 109 5.87 25.14 -11.49
N LEU A 110 5.73 24.12 -12.35
CA LEU A 110 6.23 22.77 -12.07
C LEU A 110 7.76 22.71 -11.93
N LYS A 111 8.49 23.61 -12.60
CA LYS A 111 9.93 23.77 -12.43
C LYS A 111 10.30 24.36 -11.06
N LYS A 112 9.51 25.32 -10.57
CA LYS A 112 9.70 25.93 -9.24
C LYS A 112 9.26 24.98 -8.10
N GLU A 113 8.24 24.16 -8.33
CA GLU A 113 7.61 23.31 -7.32
C GLU A 113 7.78 21.81 -7.65
N PRO A 114 8.93 21.20 -7.30
CA PRO A 114 9.20 19.80 -7.63
C PRO A 114 8.24 18.82 -6.93
N ARG A 115 7.70 19.18 -5.76
CA ARG A 115 6.69 18.37 -5.05
C ARG A 115 5.38 18.29 -5.81
N LEU A 116 4.96 19.39 -6.43
CA LEU A 116 3.78 19.39 -7.29
C LEU A 116 4.03 18.47 -8.50
N LYS A 117 5.21 18.55 -9.13
CA LYS A 117 5.58 17.67 -10.25
C LYS A 117 5.58 16.18 -9.88
N ALA A 118 5.95 15.83 -8.64
CA ALA A 118 5.91 14.45 -8.15
C ALA A 118 4.53 14.01 -7.64
N CYS A 119 3.57 14.94 -7.52
CA CYS A 119 2.23 14.65 -7.04
C CYS A 119 1.47 13.80 -8.05
N ASP A 120 0.77 12.77 -7.56
CA ASP A 120 -0.05 11.95 -8.41
C ASP A 120 -1.29 12.70 -8.92
N VAL A 121 -1.74 12.32 -10.12
CA VAL A 121 -2.84 12.97 -10.84
C VAL A 121 -4.15 12.90 -10.04
N TYR A 122 -4.35 11.82 -9.28
CA TYR A 122 -5.56 11.62 -8.48
C TYR A 122 -5.62 12.57 -7.28
N THR A 123 -4.52 12.69 -6.52
CA THR A 123 -4.38 13.66 -5.42
C THR A 123 -4.62 15.07 -5.92
N LEU A 124 -4.02 15.43 -7.05
CA LEU A 124 -4.20 16.74 -7.66
C LEU A 124 -5.67 17.01 -8.03
N ALA A 125 -6.30 16.06 -8.76
CA ALA A 125 -7.70 16.17 -9.16
C ALA A 125 -8.63 16.31 -7.96
N ARG A 126 -8.39 15.50 -6.93
CA ARG A 126 -9.22 15.47 -5.73
C ARG A 126 -9.10 16.77 -4.94
N ASN A 127 -7.89 17.30 -4.76
CA ASN A 127 -7.69 18.59 -4.09
C ASN A 127 -8.33 19.74 -4.87
N MET A 128 -8.14 19.81 -6.19
CA MET A 128 -8.80 20.81 -7.04
C MET A 128 -10.32 20.78 -6.89
N THR A 129 -10.91 19.58 -6.97
CA THR A 129 -12.35 19.39 -6.80
C THR A 129 -12.81 19.83 -5.41
N THR A 130 -12.09 19.41 -4.37
CA THR A 130 -12.38 19.78 -2.98
C THR A 130 -12.33 21.30 -2.80
N PHE A 131 -11.37 21.99 -3.41
CA PHE A 131 -11.27 23.44 -3.31
C PHE A 131 -12.42 24.15 -4.03
N MET A 132 -12.79 23.70 -5.23
CA MET A 132 -13.96 24.24 -5.95
C MET A 132 -15.27 24.02 -5.18
N GLU A 133 -15.51 22.81 -4.66
CA GLU A 133 -16.69 22.48 -3.85
C GLU A 133 -16.80 23.32 -2.56
N ASN A 134 -15.67 23.85 -2.09
CA ASN A 134 -15.60 24.69 -0.91
C ASN A 134 -15.43 26.18 -1.24
N CYS A 135 -15.73 26.58 -2.48
CA CYS A 135 -15.73 27.96 -2.98
C CYS A 135 -14.37 28.67 -2.84
N LEU A 136 -13.27 27.94 -2.92
CA LEU A 136 -11.94 28.54 -2.95
C LEU A 136 -11.61 29.01 -4.38
N CYS A 137 -11.23 30.27 -4.48
CA CYS A 137 -10.82 30.90 -5.73
C CYS A 137 -9.51 30.26 -6.23
N PRO A 138 -9.43 29.79 -7.50
CA PRO A 138 -8.21 29.21 -8.05
C PRO A 138 -7.00 30.15 -7.96
N GLU A 139 -7.20 31.46 -8.09
CA GLU A 139 -6.18 32.48 -7.97
C GLU A 139 -5.57 32.51 -6.57
N GLU A 140 -6.39 32.39 -5.51
CA GLU A 140 -5.89 32.26 -4.13
C GLU A 140 -5.12 30.95 -3.92
N VAL A 141 -5.63 29.85 -4.48
CA VAL A 141 -4.95 28.54 -4.38
C VAL A 141 -3.60 28.58 -5.10
N LYS A 142 -3.48 29.38 -6.16
CA LYS A 142 -2.23 29.56 -6.91
C LYS A 142 -1.15 30.24 -6.06
N GLU A 143 -1.53 31.18 -5.19
CA GLU A 143 -0.60 31.79 -4.21
C GLU A 143 -0.10 30.76 -3.19
N PHE A 144 -0.95 29.80 -2.83
CA PHE A 144 -0.66 28.75 -1.87
C PHE A 144 -0.59 27.37 -2.52
N ILE A 145 0.18 27.25 -3.60
CA ILE A 145 0.20 26.06 -4.46
C ILE A 145 0.52 24.75 -3.74
N SER A 146 1.18 24.84 -2.57
CA SER A 146 1.41 23.71 -1.68
C SER A 146 0.15 22.97 -1.24
N LEU A 147 -1.01 23.63 -1.28
CA LEU A 147 -2.31 23.01 -0.98
C LEU A 147 -2.67 21.90 -1.98
N LEU A 148 -2.24 22.01 -3.23
CA LEU A 148 -2.60 21.06 -4.29
C LEU A 148 -1.95 19.67 -4.13
N TYR A 149 -0.83 19.57 -3.42
CA TYR A 149 -0.14 18.29 -3.17
C TYR A 149 -0.24 17.80 -1.72
N ARG A 150 -1.14 18.38 -0.92
CA ARG A 150 -1.47 17.84 0.41
C ARG A 150 -2.33 16.58 0.28
N CYS A 151 -2.30 15.73 1.31
CA CYS A 151 -3.18 14.55 1.37
C CYS A 151 -4.65 14.99 1.29
N PRO A 152 -5.44 14.56 0.28
CA PRO A 152 -6.79 15.08 0.05
C PRO A 152 -7.74 14.85 1.23
N LEU A 153 -7.70 13.66 1.82
CA LEU A 153 -8.49 13.33 3.00
C LEU A 153 -8.17 14.25 4.19
N THR A 154 -6.91 14.65 4.35
CA THR A 154 -6.55 15.60 5.41
C THR A 154 -7.14 16.98 5.13
N MET A 155 -7.14 17.42 3.86
CA MET A 155 -7.75 18.69 3.48
C MET A 155 -9.27 18.68 3.66
N GLU A 156 -9.95 17.60 3.26
CA GLU A 156 -11.39 17.42 3.49
C GLU A 156 -11.74 17.54 4.98
N HIS A 157 -11.03 16.83 5.85
CA HIS A 157 -11.25 16.93 7.28
C HIS A 157 -10.94 18.33 7.82
N ASN A 158 -9.83 18.95 7.42
CA ASN A 158 -9.48 20.29 7.91
C ASN A 158 -10.55 21.32 7.53
N ILE A 159 -11.03 21.29 6.29
CA ILE A 159 -12.09 22.19 5.83
C ILE A 159 -13.39 21.92 6.59
N ALA A 160 -13.78 20.65 6.70
CA ALA A 160 -14.99 20.26 7.41
C ALA A 160 -14.95 20.64 8.89
N ILE A 161 -13.81 20.46 9.57
CA ILE A 161 -13.62 20.84 10.99
C ILE A 161 -13.83 22.35 11.18
N LEU A 162 -13.20 23.18 10.34
CA LEU A 162 -13.36 24.64 10.49
C LEU A 162 -14.81 25.08 10.25
N LYS A 163 -15.49 24.48 9.27
CA LYS A 163 -16.91 24.72 9.00
C LYS A 163 -17.82 24.23 10.14
N GLU A 164 -17.53 23.06 10.70
CA GLU A 164 -18.25 22.50 11.85
C GLU A 164 -18.19 23.44 13.05
N LEU A 165 -17.01 24.00 13.33
CA LEU A 165 -16.79 24.97 14.39
C LEU A 165 -17.40 26.36 14.12
N GLY A 166 -18.12 26.53 13.01
CA GLY A 166 -18.83 27.78 12.68
C GLY A 166 -17.97 28.83 11.99
N LEU A 167 -16.75 28.51 11.56
CA LEU A 167 -15.93 29.49 10.83
C LEU A 167 -16.44 29.65 9.41
N HIS A 168 -16.60 30.91 8.98
CA HIS A 168 -17.09 31.29 7.67
C HIS A 168 -16.06 32.14 6.91
N ASN A 169 -16.23 32.31 5.59
CA ASN A 169 -15.41 33.16 4.73
C ASN A 169 -13.90 32.84 4.77
N LEU A 170 -13.57 31.55 4.80
CA LEU A 170 -12.19 31.06 4.87
C LEU A 170 -11.53 31.07 3.48
N THR A 171 -10.46 31.84 3.34
CA THR A 171 -9.55 31.86 2.18
C THR A 171 -8.52 30.73 2.22
N ALA A 172 -7.80 30.53 1.10
CA ALA A 172 -6.71 29.55 0.99
C ALA A 172 -5.63 29.69 2.09
N TYR A 173 -5.39 30.93 2.55
CA TYR A 173 -4.43 31.24 3.61
C TYR A 173 -4.74 30.53 4.94
N TYR A 174 -6.01 30.43 5.31
CA TYR A 174 -6.39 29.80 6.58
C TYR A 174 -6.17 28.28 6.55
N TYR A 175 -6.40 27.65 5.40
CA TYR A 175 -6.19 26.21 5.25
C TYR A 175 -4.70 25.84 5.23
N ILE A 176 -3.84 26.68 4.64
CA ILE A 176 -2.39 26.44 4.73
C ILE A 176 -1.90 26.58 6.18
N GLN A 177 -2.47 27.53 6.95
CA GLN A 177 -2.17 27.76 8.37
C GLN A 177 -3.07 26.97 9.34
N PHE A 178 -3.77 25.91 8.89
CA PHE A 178 -4.74 25.18 9.70
C PHE A 178 -4.24 24.86 11.12
N ASN A 179 -3.02 24.32 11.25
CA ASN A 179 -2.46 23.96 12.56
C ASN A 179 -2.25 25.15 13.51
N LYS A 180 -2.01 26.35 12.98
CA LYS A 180 -1.89 27.57 13.79
C LYS A 180 -3.28 28.05 14.18
N LEU A 181 -4.18 28.15 13.20
CA LEU A 181 -5.57 28.57 13.41
C LEU A 181 -6.27 27.68 14.44
N PHE A 182 -6.11 26.36 14.32
CA PHE A 182 -6.73 25.37 15.19
C PHE A 182 -6.20 25.42 16.64
N LYS A 183 -5.04 26.03 16.86
CA LYS A 183 -4.48 26.28 18.21
C LYS A 183 -4.82 27.67 18.75
N CYS A 184 -5.49 28.51 17.97
CA CYS A 184 -5.93 29.81 18.45
C CYS A 184 -7.15 29.68 19.39
N LYS A 185 -7.26 30.64 20.31
CA LYS A 185 -8.40 30.79 21.21
C LYS A 185 -9.65 31.23 20.47
N VAL A 186 -10.81 30.85 20.98
CA VAL A 186 -12.11 31.26 20.43
C VAL A 186 -12.30 32.78 20.50
N SER A 187 -11.82 33.43 21.56
CA SER A 187 -11.81 34.91 21.67
C SER A 187 -11.13 35.59 20.48
N LEU A 188 -9.98 35.05 20.06
CA LEU A 188 -9.21 35.59 18.93
C LEU A 188 -9.97 35.43 17.61
N MET A 189 -10.62 34.29 17.40
CA MET A 189 -11.45 34.06 16.20
C MET A 189 -12.62 35.03 16.10
N LYS A 190 -13.23 35.37 17.24
CA LYS A 190 -14.28 36.40 17.32
C LYS A 190 -13.70 37.79 16.99
N SER A 191 -12.54 38.12 17.53
CA SER A 191 -11.88 39.42 17.25
C SER A 191 -11.51 39.59 15.76
N TRP A 192 -11.14 38.49 15.09
CA TRP A 192 -10.88 38.47 13.64
C TRP A 192 -12.15 38.40 12.80
N ARG A 193 -13.33 38.40 13.42
CA ARG A 193 -14.64 38.29 12.76
C ARG A 193 -14.79 37.00 11.93
N LEU A 194 -14.03 35.96 12.26
CA LEU A 194 -14.18 34.62 11.68
C LEU A 194 -15.28 33.81 12.36
N LEU A 195 -15.58 34.14 13.62
CA LEU A 195 -16.72 33.64 14.38
C LEU A 195 -17.63 34.80 14.80
N PRO A 196 -18.97 34.64 14.77
CA PRO A 196 -19.88 35.61 15.34
C PRO A 196 -19.64 35.79 16.85
N GLU A 197 -19.80 37.00 17.38
CA GLU A 197 -19.51 37.31 18.80
C GLU A 197 -20.33 36.45 19.78
N LYS A 198 -21.60 36.21 19.43
CA LYS A 198 -22.56 35.43 20.23
C LYS A 198 -22.53 33.93 19.93
N TYR A 199 -21.65 33.46 19.05
CA TYR A 199 -21.59 32.04 18.70
C TYR A 199 -20.98 31.22 19.85
N ASP A 200 -21.71 30.18 20.28
CA ASP A 200 -21.23 29.13 21.19
C ASP A 200 -21.06 27.82 20.40
N PRO A 201 -19.82 27.33 20.20
CA PRO A 201 -19.57 26.06 19.53
C PRO A 201 -20.15 24.83 20.25
N ARG A 202 -20.31 24.84 21.58
CA ARG A 202 -20.78 23.67 22.35
C ARG A 202 -22.15 23.21 21.89
N GLU A 203 -23.09 24.15 21.85
CA GLU A 203 -24.47 23.88 21.49
C GLU A 203 -24.61 23.75 19.98
N SER A 204 -24.03 24.71 19.23
CA SER A 204 -24.22 24.81 17.79
C SER A 204 -23.70 23.58 17.04
N VAL A 205 -22.53 23.07 17.41
CA VAL A 205 -21.89 21.93 16.73
C VAL A 205 -22.67 20.65 16.97
N LEU A 206 -22.96 20.32 18.24
CA LEU A 206 -23.60 19.05 18.60
C LEU A 206 -25.08 19.04 18.18
N ALA A 207 -25.77 20.17 18.26
CA ALA A 207 -27.13 20.31 17.75
C ALA A 207 -27.19 20.09 16.22
N ALA A 208 -26.23 20.65 15.46
CA ALA A 208 -26.15 20.44 14.01
C ALA A 208 -25.90 18.97 13.62
N MET A 209 -25.30 18.17 14.52
CA MET A 209 -25.09 16.73 14.33
C MET A 209 -26.26 15.86 14.78
N GLY A 210 -27.30 16.45 15.39
CA GLY A 210 -28.46 15.75 15.93
C GLY A 210 -28.20 15.05 17.28
N VAL A 211 -27.17 15.47 18.02
CA VAL A 211 -26.85 14.91 19.33
C VAL A 211 -27.87 15.42 20.36
N PRO A 212 -28.48 14.56 21.21
CA PRO A 212 -29.41 14.96 22.24
C PRO A 212 -28.82 16.00 23.21
N GLN A 213 -29.62 16.99 23.60
CA GLN A 213 -29.17 18.08 24.49
C GLN A 213 -28.71 17.59 25.86
N GLU A 214 -29.27 16.49 26.37
CA GLU A 214 -28.85 15.88 27.64
C GLU A 214 -27.37 15.51 27.67
N LEU A 215 -26.80 15.18 26.50
CA LEU A 215 -25.38 14.84 26.38
C LEU A 215 -24.47 16.07 26.38
N LEU A 216 -25.00 17.29 26.18
CA LEU A 216 -24.23 18.53 26.29
C LEU A 216 -23.68 18.71 27.70
N LEU A 217 -24.43 18.26 28.71
CA LEU A 217 -24.02 18.33 30.12
C LEU A 217 -22.78 17.45 30.41
N THR A 218 -22.48 16.49 29.54
CA THR A 218 -21.32 15.60 29.67
C THR A 218 -20.04 16.17 29.02
N VAL A 219 -20.15 17.30 28.31
CA VAL A 219 -19.02 17.95 27.66
C VAL A 219 -18.12 18.56 28.73
N ASN A 220 -16.87 18.09 28.80
CA ASN A 220 -15.88 18.58 29.74
C ASN A 220 -15.16 19.83 29.20
N LEU A 221 -15.88 20.95 29.11
CA LEU A 221 -15.32 22.25 28.73
C LEU A 221 -15.50 23.28 29.86
N PRO A 222 -14.54 24.21 30.04
CA PRO A 222 -14.70 25.35 30.94
C PRO A 222 -15.98 26.15 30.67
N GLN A 223 -16.48 26.86 31.69
CA GLN A 223 -17.62 27.76 31.53
C GLN A 223 -17.34 28.85 30.48
N ASP A 224 -16.15 29.46 30.55
CA ASP A 224 -15.69 30.40 29.54
C ASP A 224 -14.93 29.68 28.40
N ILE A 225 -15.63 29.41 27.31
CA ILE A 225 -15.05 28.80 26.11
C ILE A 225 -14.08 29.76 25.41
N ASN A 226 -14.21 31.07 25.61
CA ASN A 226 -13.44 32.04 24.84
C ASN A 226 -11.92 31.88 25.08
N GLU A 227 -11.54 31.34 26.24
CA GLU A 227 -10.16 31.03 26.61
C GLU A 227 -9.66 29.68 26.08
N CYS A 228 -10.56 28.81 25.63
CA CYS A 228 -10.22 27.52 25.03
C CYS A 228 -9.73 27.69 23.59
N THR A 229 -8.81 26.81 23.19
CA THR A 229 -8.41 26.71 21.78
C THR A 229 -9.45 25.96 20.95
N LEU A 230 -9.54 26.25 19.65
CA LEU A 230 -10.42 25.50 18.73
C LEU A 230 -10.16 23.99 18.79
N SER A 231 -8.90 23.58 18.96
CA SER A 231 -8.51 22.18 19.08
C SER A 231 -9.05 21.52 20.34
N GLU A 232 -9.06 22.21 21.47
CA GLU A 232 -9.62 21.68 22.72
C GLU A 232 -11.13 21.55 22.61
N VAL A 233 -11.79 22.59 22.13
CA VAL A 233 -13.25 22.59 21.88
C VAL A 233 -13.62 21.42 20.97
N HIS A 234 -13.00 21.33 19.79
CA HIS A 234 -13.28 20.25 18.85
C HIS A 234 -13.03 18.87 19.47
N ARG A 235 -11.94 18.70 20.22
CA ARG A 235 -11.58 17.41 20.84
C ARG A 235 -12.66 16.94 21.82
N GLU A 236 -13.11 17.82 22.72
CA GLU A 236 -14.09 17.44 23.74
C GLU A 236 -15.47 17.17 23.10
N LEU A 237 -15.87 17.98 22.11
CA LEU A 237 -17.12 17.74 21.37
C LEU A 237 -17.07 16.43 20.57
N SER A 238 -15.93 16.12 19.94
CA SER A 238 -15.75 14.86 19.19
C SER A 238 -15.89 13.63 20.08
N ILE A 239 -15.46 13.70 21.35
CA ILE A 239 -15.60 12.59 22.30
C ILE A 239 -17.07 12.32 22.58
N VAL A 240 -17.84 13.37 22.92
CA VAL A 240 -19.27 13.24 23.19
C VAL A 240 -20.02 12.74 21.95
N PHE A 241 -19.70 13.31 20.79
CA PHE A 241 -20.25 12.88 19.51
C PHE A 241 -19.97 11.39 19.22
N LEU A 242 -18.72 10.93 19.36
CA LEU A 242 -18.36 9.53 19.08
C LEU A 242 -19.01 8.55 20.06
N ARG A 243 -19.16 8.92 21.34
CA ARG A 243 -19.90 8.11 22.33
C ARG A 243 -21.34 7.90 21.92
N TRP A 244 -22.00 8.97 21.50
CA TRP A 244 -23.37 8.93 21.01
C TRP A 244 -23.48 8.11 19.70
N CYS A 245 -22.64 8.43 18.72
CA CYS A 245 -22.64 7.83 17.39
C CYS A 245 -22.36 6.31 17.44
N LEU A 246 -21.42 5.89 18.28
CA LEU A 246 -21.03 4.48 18.43
C LEU A 246 -21.72 3.79 19.63
N LYS A 247 -22.63 4.47 20.33
CA LYS A 247 -23.34 3.95 21.51
C LYS A 247 -22.42 3.22 22.49
N CYS A 248 -21.26 3.80 22.80
CA CYS A 248 -20.23 3.17 23.62
C CYS A 248 -19.85 3.97 24.86
N ASP A 249 -19.25 3.28 25.82
CA ASP A 249 -18.81 3.84 27.10
C ASP A 249 -17.55 4.70 26.98
N GLN A 250 -17.24 5.42 28.06
CA GLN A 250 -16.06 6.28 28.16
C GLN A 250 -14.76 5.50 28.01
N ASP A 251 -14.71 4.24 28.48
CA ASP A 251 -13.52 3.41 28.45
C ASP A 251 -13.15 2.96 27.04
N ASN A 252 -14.13 2.56 26.23
CA ASN A 252 -13.89 2.17 24.84
C ASN A 252 -13.45 3.37 24.00
N ILE A 253 -14.03 4.55 24.20
CA ILE A 253 -13.54 5.79 23.57
C ILE A 253 -12.13 6.15 24.04
N GLY A 254 -11.85 5.97 25.33
CA GLY A 254 -10.51 6.16 25.89
C GLY A 254 -9.46 5.26 25.22
N LYS A 255 -9.79 3.99 24.99
CA LYS A 255 -8.95 3.04 24.23
C LYS A 255 -8.76 3.50 22.79
N LEU A 256 -9.85 3.83 22.08
CA LEU A 256 -9.82 4.30 20.70
C LEU A 256 -8.93 5.54 20.55
N ARG A 257 -9.03 6.50 21.46
CA ARG A 257 -8.22 7.74 21.46
C ARG A 257 -6.74 7.47 21.69
N ARG A 258 -6.38 6.49 22.51
CA ARG A 258 -4.97 6.13 22.76
C ARG A 258 -4.35 5.46 21.54
N THR A 259 -5.13 4.70 20.78
CA THR A 259 -4.65 3.94 19.62
C THR A 259 -4.71 4.74 18.31
N TYR A 260 -5.71 5.62 18.14
CA TYR A 260 -6.00 6.31 16.89
C TYR A 260 -6.15 7.82 17.07
N ASN A 261 -5.73 8.58 16.06
CA ASN A 261 -5.97 10.02 16.02
C ASN A 261 -7.43 10.29 15.60
N LEU A 262 -8.27 10.57 16.60
CA LEU A 262 -9.70 10.85 16.42
C LEU A 262 -10.01 12.34 16.15
N THR A 263 -9.00 13.20 16.04
CA THR A 263 -9.18 14.63 15.70
C THR A 263 -9.51 14.75 14.20
N LYS A 264 -10.74 14.38 13.86
CA LYS A 264 -11.30 14.35 12.52
C LYS A 264 -12.69 14.99 12.55
N SER A 265 -13.14 15.49 11.41
CA SER A 265 -14.47 16.07 11.28
C SER A 265 -15.55 15.07 11.69
N MET A 266 -16.44 15.51 12.58
CA MET A 266 -17.54 14.71 13.11
C MET A 266 -18.55 14.38 12.02
N LYS A 267 -18.80 15.32 11.08
CA LYS A 267 -19.69 15.10 9.94
C LYS A 267 -19.20 13.98 9.04
N LEU A 268 -17.91 14.00 8.69
CA LEU A 268 -17.32 12.95 7.85
C LEU A 268 -17.30 11.61 8.60
N GLN A 269 -17.01 11.61 9.89
CA GLN A 269 -17.11 10.40 10.72
C GLN A 269 -18.54 9.85 10.79
N GLN A 270 -19.56 10.70 10.88
CA GLN A 270 -20.96 10.29 10.85
C GLN A 270 -21.30 9.58 9.54
N GLN A 271 -20.88 10.16 8.41
CA GLN A 271 -21.07 9.56 7.08
C GLN A 271 -20.36 8.21 6.98
N VAL A 272 -19.12 8.11 7.45
CA VAL A 272 -18.38 6.85 7.50
C VAL A 272 -19.14 5.81 8.33
N VAL A 273 -19.58 6.14 9.54
CA VAL A 273 -20.30 5.19 10.41
C VAL A 273 -21.61 4.73 9.77
N HIS A 274 -22.36 5.65 9.16
CA HIS A 274 -23.57 5.32 8.41
C HIS A 274 -23.28 4.34 7.26
N GLN A 275 -22.27 4.61 6.44
CA GLN A 275 -21.88 3.71 5.36
C GLN A 275 -21.40 2.35 5.90
N LEU A 276 -20.58 2.33 6.95
CA LEU A 276 -20.11 1.08 7.56
C LEU A 276 -21.28 0.21 8.02
N HIS A 277 -22.32 0.80 8.62
CA HIS A 277 -23.50 0.05 9.04
C HIS A 277 -24.39 -0.40 7.87
N HIS A 278 -24.76 0.51 6.98
CA HIS A 278 -25.83 0.24 6.00
C HIS A 278 -25.33 -0.35 4.68
N GLN A 279 -24.10 -0.03 4.27
CA GLN A 279 -23.54 -0.46 2.98
C GLN A 279 -22.62 -1.68 3.14
N TRP A 280 -21.84 -1.69 4.23
CA TRP A 280 -20.78 -2.68 4.48
C TRP A 280 -21.12 -3.71 5.55
N ASP A 281 -22.26 -3.59 6.24
CA ASP A 281 -22.71 -4.49 7.30
C ASP A 281 -21.66 -4.70 8.41
N ILE A 282 -20.97 -3.62 8.78
CA ILE A 282 -19.97 -3.62 9.85
C ILE A 282 -20.64 -3.10 11.13
N GLY A 283 -20.87 -4.00 12.07
CA GLY A 283 -21.41 -3.68 13.39
C GLY A 283 -20.48 -2.83 14.25
N THR A 284 -21.05 -2.12 15.23
CA THR A 284 -20.35 -1.11 16.03
C THR A 284 -19.19 -1.67 16.83
N SER A 285 -19.33 -2.89 17.36
CA SER A 285 -18.25 -3.60 18.06
C SER A 285 -17.01 -3.76 17.17
N LYS A 286 -17.21 -4.09 15.90
CA LYS A 286 -16.14 -4.24 14.91
C LYS A 286 -15.53 -2.90 14.50
N ILE A 287 -16.32 -1.83 14.44
CA ILE A 287 -15.83 -0.45 14.24
C ILE A 287 -14.91 -0.04 15.40
N ILE A 288 -15.33 -0.29 16.65
CA ILE A 288 -14.53 0.03 17.84
C ILE A 288 -13.22 -0.77 17.87
N GLN A 289 -13.25 -2.06 17.52
CA GLN A 289 -12.04 -2.88 17.40
C GLN A 289 -11.11 -2.40 16.27
N ASN A 290 -11.66 -1.76 15.25
CA ASN A 290 -10.94 -1.28 14.07
C ASN A 290 -11.08 0.23 13.93
N GLY A 291 -10.70 0.99 14.96
CA GLY A 291 -10.90 2.44 15.01
C GLY A 291 -10.29 3.25 13.86
N PHE A 292 -9.34 2.68 13.11
CA PHE A 292 -8.85 3.26 11.86
C PHE A 292 -9.97 3.46 10.81
N LEU A 293 -11.06 2.69 10.88
CA LEU A 293 -12.22 2.84 9.99
C LEU A 293 -12.86 4.21 10.10
N LEU A 294 -12.84 4.84 11.28
CA LEU A 294 -13.33 6.21 11.49
C LEU A 294 -12.51 7.27 10.76
N THR A 295 -11.39 6.88 10.15
CA THR A 295 -10.53 7.76 9.34
C THR A 295 -10.67 7.49 7.84
N CYS A 296 -11.61 6.64 7.42
CA CYS A 296 -11.88 6.42 6.00
C CYS A 296 -12.46 7.67 5.32
N SER A 297 -12.32 7.76 4.00
CA SER A 297 -13.02 8.77 3.19
C SER A 297 -14.40 8.23 2.81
N PRO A 298 -15.52 8.93 3.13
CA PRO A 298 -16.85 8.51 2.72
C PRO A 298 -17.00 8.37 1.20
N LEU A 299 -16.34 9.26 0.45
CA LEU A 299 -16.35 9.20 -1.01
C LEU A 299 -15.62 7.96 -1.52
N ASN A 300 -14.44 7.68 -0.96
CA ASN A 300 -13.68 6.49 -1.36
C ASN A 300 -14.48 5.21 -1.12
N MET A 301 -15.12 5.10 0.04
CA MET A 301 -15.99 3.95 0.36
C MET A 301 -17.15 3.81 -0.61
N ALA A 302 -17.83 4.93 -0.94
CA ALA A 302 -18.91 4.94 -1.92
C ALA A 302 -18.43 4.53 -3.33
N LEU A 303 -17.25 4.99 -3.75
CA LEU A 303 -16.65 4.60 -5.03
C LEU A 303 -16.31 3.11 -5.07
N ILE A 304 -15.72 2.56 -4.00
CA ILE A 304 -15.43 1.12 -3.92
C ILE A 304 -16.74 0.33 -3.99
N GLU A 305 -17.76 0.70 -3.23
CA GLU A 305 -19.04 -0.01 -3.24
C GLU A 305 -19.70 0.02 -4.63
N LYS A 306 -19.72 1.19 -5.26
CA LYS A 306 -20.42 1.40 -6.54
C LYS A 306 -19.70 0.76 -7.73
N GLU A 307 -18.38 0.92 -7.80
CA GLU A 307 -17.61 0.60 -9.00
C GLU A 307 -16.86 -0.72 -8.88
N MET A 308 -16.64 -1.26 -7.68
CA MET A 308 -15.80 -2.44 -7.45
C MET A 308 -16.55 -3.60 -6.79
N ARG A 309 -17.16 -4.47 -7.60
CA ARG A 309 -17.85 -5.67 -7.09
C ARG A 309 -16.89 -6.81 -6.72
N LEU A 310 -15.85 -7.01 -7.52
CA LEU A 310 -14.93 -8.15 -7.40
C LEU A 310 -13.46 -7.68 -7.33
N ILE A 311 -12.63 -8.40 -6.57
CA ILE A 311 -11.16 -8.37 -6.62
C ILE A 311 -10.66 -9.79 -6.83
N ALA A 312 -9.93 -10.04 -7.92
CA ALA A 312 -9.44 -11.34 -8.36
C ALA A 312 -10.53 -12.43 -8.25
N GLY A 313 -11.73 -12.12 -8.75
CA GLY A 313 -12.90 -13.01 -8.71
C GLY A 313 -13.56 -13.18 -7.32
N THR A 314 -13.11 -12.47 -6.29
CA THR A 314 -13.70 -12.51 -4.94
C THR A 314 -14.58 -11.29 -4.68
N ASP A 315 -15.75 -11.48 -4.08
CA ASP A 315 -16.63 -10.37 -3.67
C ASP A 315 -15.93 -9.41 -2.70
N ILE A 316 -16.05 -8.10 -2.97
CA ILE A 316 -15.41 -7.07 -2.13
C ILE A 316 -15.95 -7.08 -0.70
N LYS A 317 -17.23 -7.37 -0.49
CA LYS A 317 -17.86 -7.39 0.84
C LYS A 317 -17.31 -8.55 1.65
N ASP A 318 -17.11 -9.71 1.02
CA ASP A 318 -16.43 -10.85 1.64
C ASP A 318 -15.03 -10.45 2.12
N LEU A 319 -14.25 -9.78 1.27
CA LEU A 319 -12.89 -9.35 1.62
C LEU A 319 -12.87 -8.31 2.72
N VAL A 320 -13.78 -7.34 2.69
CA VAL A 320 -13.92 -6.30 3.72
C VAL A 320 -14.35 -6.92 5.06
N SER A 321 -15.21 -7.95 5.03
CA SER A 321 -15.59 -8.69 6.23
C SER A 321 -14.36 -9.34 6.89
N LEU A 322 -13.42 -9.87 6.11
CA LEU A 322 -12.19 -10.49 6.60
C LEU A 322 -11.11 -9.47 6.96
N THR A 323 -11.01 -8.36 6.22
CA THR A 323 -10.00 -7.30 6.42
C THR A 323 -10.61 -5.93 6.11
N PRO A 324 -11.23 -5.28 7.12
CA PRO A 324 -11.89 -3.98 6.93
C PRO A 324 -10.94 -2.87 6.45
N ARG A 325 -9.63 -3.03 6.68
CA ARG A 325 -8.60 -2.09 6.24
C ARG A 325 -8.57 -1.86 4.73
N ILE A 326 -9.16 -2.74 3.93
CA ILE A 326 -9.31 -2.54 2.48
C ILE A 326 -10.04 -1.22 2.17
N LEU A 327 -11.01 -0.81 3.00
CA LEU A 327 -11.75 0.44 2.83
C LEU A 327 -10.90 1.71 2.96
N THR A 328 -9.71 1.60 3.58
CA THR A 328 -8.75 2.72 3.71
C THR A 328 -7.90 2.90 2.46
N VAL A 329 -7.89 1.92 1.56
CA VAL A 329 -7.09 1.95 0.33
C VAL A 329 -7.83 2.78 -0.71
N PRO A 330 -7.18 3.74 -1.38
CA PRO A 330 -7.82 4.50 -2.45
C PRO A 330 -8.36 3.59 -3.55
N TYR A 331 -9.57 3.87 -4.05
CA TYR A 331 -10.25 3.10 -5.10
C TYR A 331 -9.34 2.82 -6.30
N HIS A 332 -8.63 3.83 -6.80
CA HIS A 332 -7.73 3.68 -7.95
C HIS A 332 -6.53 2.76 -7.68
N GLN A 333 -6.10 2.60 -6.42
CA GLN A 333 -5.06 1.65 -6.06
C GLN A 333 -5.64 0.23 -6.00
N LEU A 334 -6.87 0.07 -5.52
CA LEU A 334 -7.53 -1.24 -5.50
C LEU A 334 -7.75 -1.77 -6.92
N THR A 335 -8.10 -0.92 -7.89
CA THR A 335 -8.23 -1.35 -9.30
C THR A 335 -6.89 -1.79 -9.89
N GLN A 336 -5.79 -1.11 -9.55
CA GLN A 336 -4.44 -1.54 -9.95
C GLN A 336 -4.04 -2.86 -9.28
N ILE A 337 -4.34 -3.01 -7.99
CA ILE A 337 -4.10 -4.26 -7.26
C ILE A 337 -4.87 -5.41 -7.90
N ASP A 338 -6.15 -5.22 -8.22
CA ASP A 338 -6.96 -6.21 -8.92
C ASP A 338 -6.32 -6.63 -10.25
N SER A 339 -5.90 -5.66 -11.07
CA SER A 339 -5.18 -5.95 -12.32
C SER A 339 -3.90 -6.76 -12.08
N ILE A 340 -3.12 -6.43 -11.05
CA ILE A 340 -1.89 -7.15 -10.70
C ILE A 340 -2.21 -8.58 -10.23
N LEU A 341 -3.19 -8.76 -9.34
CA LEU A 341 -3.56 -10.08 -8.82
C LEU A 341 -4.12 -10.99 -9.94
N ASN A 342 -4.94 -10.44 -10.84
CA ASN A 342 -5.43 -11.15 -12.02
C ASN A 342 -4.28 -11.55 -12.96
N LYS A 343 -3.32 -10.65 -13.23
CA LYS A 343 -2.12 -10.98 -14.00
C LYS A 343 -1.29 -12.07 -13.36
N ILE A 344 -1.18 -12.11 -12.03
CA ILE A 344 -0.43 -13.14 -11.31
C ILE A 344 -1.12 -14.51 -11.43
N GLY A 345 -2.45 -14.55 -11.61
CA GLY A 345 -3.25 -15.78 -11.64
C GLY A 345 -3.75 -16.19 -10.26
N VAL A 346 -4.07 -15.21 -9.41
CA VAL A 346 -4.55 -15.45 -8.04
C VAL A 346 -5.97 -16.01 -8.06
N THR A 347 -6.18 -17.15 -7.41
CA THR A 347 -7.53 -17.71 -7.23
C THR A 347 -8.28 -17.03 -6.10
N PRO A 348 -9.64 -17.01 -6.14
CA PRO A 348 -10.45 -16.43 -5.08
C PRO A 348 -10.17 -17.03 -3.69
N GLU A 349 -9.95 -18.35 -3.60
CA GLU A 349 -9.66 -19.05 -2.34
C GLU A 349 -8.31 -18.61 -1.77
N SER A 350 -7.32 -18.40 -2.65
CA SER A 350 -5.99 -17.91 -2.26
C SER A 350 -6.07 -16.49 -1.73
N LEU A 351 -6.89 -15.64 -2.35
CA LEU A 351 -7.11 -14.27 -1.90
C LEU A 351 -7.84 -14.24 -0.56
N LYS A 352 -8.91 -15.02 -0.39
CA LYS A 352 -9.64 -15.16 0.90
C LYS A 352 -8.73 -15.65 2.04
N ALA A 353 -7.71 -16.44 1.74
CA ALA A 353 -6.73 -16.88 2.73
C ALA A 353 -5.71 -15.78 3.13
N VAL A 354 -5.54 -14.74 2.30
CA VAL A 354 -4.59 -13.62 2.51
C VAL A 354 -5.16 -12.27 2.04
N PRO A 355 -6.33 -11.82 2.53
CA PRO A 355 -7.01 -10.61 2.06
C PRO A 355 -6.19 -9.33 2.30
N ARG A 356 -5.27 -9.37 3.28
CA ARG A 356 -4.34 -8.28 3.58
C ARG A 356 -3.45 -7.89 2.39
N ILE A 357 -3.27 -8.76 1.38
CA ILE A 357 -2.53 -8.39 0.17
C ILE A 357 -3.13 -7.16 -0.52
N CYS A 358 -4.46 -6.97 -0.43
CA CYS A 358 -5.17 -5.81 -0.97
C CYS A 358 -4.87 -4.49 -0.24
N THR A 359 -4.09 -4.52 0.85
CA THR A 359 -3.70 -3.32 1.61
C THR A 359 -2.28 -2.85 1.30
N LEU A 360 -1.56 -3.54 0.42
CA LEU A 360 -0.24 -3.11 -0.05
C LEU A 360 -0.36 -2.08 -1.18
N HIS A 361 0.62 -1.19 -1.29
CA HIS A 361 0.70 -0.29 -2.43
C HIS A 361 0.90 -1.10 -3.74
N PRO A 362 0.25 -0.75 -4.86
CA PRO A 362 0.38 -1.44 -6.15
C PRO A 362 1.84 -1.63 -6.58
N ASP A 363 2.65 -0.56 -6.52
CA ASP A 363 4.07 -0.62 -6.88
C ASP A 363 4.87 -1.58 -6.00
N THR A 364 4.57 -1.59 -4.69
CA THR A 364 5.22 -2.51 -3.75
C THR A 364 4.83 -3.95 -4.04
N LEU A 365 3.56 -4.20 -4.36
CA LEU A 365 3.07 -5.52 -4.73
C LEU A 365 3.77 -6.02 -6.00
N GLN A 366 3.83 -5.18 -7.03
CA GLN A 366 4.46 -5.49 -8.31
C GLN A 366 5.97 -5.69 -8.16
N GLN A 367 6.67 -4.79 -7.46
CA GLN A 367 8.10 -4.90 -7.22
C GLN A 367 8.45 -6.19 -6.46
N ARG A 368 7.74 -6.48 -5.36
CA ARG A 368 7.96 -7.71 -4.57
C ARG A 368 7.69 -8.96 -5.40
N PHE A 369 6.66 -8.94 -6.24
CA PHE A 369 6.39 -10.05 -7.14
C PHE A 369 7.52 -10.26 -8.14
N SER A 370 7.95 -9.20 -8.83
CA SER A 370 9.08 -9.27 -9.77
C SER A 370 10.36 -9.79 -9.13
N LEU A 371 10.70 -9.33 -7.92
CA LEU A 371 11.89 -9.79 -7.19
C LEU A 371 11.78 -11.26 -6.79
N LEU A 372 10.61 -11.73 -6.32
CA LEU A 372 10.42 -13.14 -6.02
C LEU A 372 10.49 -14.01 -7.29
N GLN A 373 10.01 -13.52 -8.44
CA GLN A 373 10.08 -14.25 -9.71
C GLN A 373 11.51 -14.40 -10.26
N GLN A 374 12.49 -13.60 -9.79
CA GLN A 374 13.89 -13.80 -10.16
C GLN A 374 14.49 -15.09 -9.57
N ILE A 375 13.88 -15.63 -8.51
CA ILE A 375 14.29 -16.88 -7.88
C ILE A 375 13.59 -18.05 -8.61
N PRO A 376 14.33 -18.94 -9.31
CA PRO A 376 13.75 -19.98 -10.17
C PRO A 376 12.70 -20.86 -9.48
N GLU A 377 12.91 -21.17 -8.21
CA GLU A 377 12.00 -22.02 -7.41
C GLU A 377 10.67 -21.32 -7.14
N PHE A 378 10.68 -20.01 -6.95
CA PHE A 378 9.45 -19.24 -6.75
C PHE A 378 8.74 -18.95 -8.07
N ALA A 379 9.50 -18.78 -9.17
CA ALA A 379 8.93 -18.72 -10.51
C ALA A 379 8.19 -20.03 -10.85
N ALA A 380 8.74 -21.18 -10.46
CA ALA A 380 8.09 -22.47 -10.63
C ALA A 380 6.85 -22.65 -9.74
N LEU A 381 6.71 -21.89 -8.65
CA LEU A 381 5.60 -21.94 -7.69
C LEU A 381 4.66 -20.74 -7.78
N ARG A 382 4.65 -20.02 -8.91
CA ARG A 382 3.82 -18.80 -9.11
C ARG A 382 2.36 -18.93 -8.67
N PRO A 383 1.62 -20.01 -8.99
CA PRO A 383 0.19 -20.11 -8.64
C PRO A 383 -0.04 -20.74 -7.27
N HIS A 384 1.03 -21.08 -6.55
CA HIS A 384 0.90 -21.66 -5.23
C HIS A 384 0.25 -20.63 -4.28
N PRO A 385 -0.85 -20.96 -3.55
CA PRO A 385 -1.59 -19.98 -2.72
C PRO A 385 -0.72 -19.25 -1.66
N ARG A 386 0.34 -19.91 -1.18
CA ARG A 386 1.29 -19.29 -0.24
C ARG A 386 2.23 -18.26 -0.87
N MET A 387 2.30 -18.15 -2.20
CA MET A 387 3.05 -17.10 -2.87
C MET A 387 2.58 -15.71 -2.41
N LEU A 388 1.27 -15.53 -2.24
CA LEU A 388 0.68 -14.31 -1.67
C LEU A 388 1.16 -14.02 -0.25
N ARG A 389 1.34 -15.06 0.58
CA ARG A 389 1.90 -14.87 1.93
C ARG A 389 3.33 -14.37 1.88
N LEU A 390 4.15 -14.83 0.92
CA LEU A 390 5.50 -14.32 0.77
C LEU A 390 5.49 -12.84 0.40
N LEU A 391 4.59 -12.40 -0.49
CA LEU A 391 4.45 -10.99 -0.84
C LEU A 391 4.07 -10.11 0.36
N CYS A 392 3.16 -10.58 1.21
CA CYS A 392 2.81 -9.88 2.45
C CYS A 392 3.98 -9.79 3.44
N TYR A 393 4.77 -10.86 3.56
CA TYR A 393 5.88 -10.97 4.52
C TYR A 393 7.26 -10.82 3.87
N TYR A 394 7.36 -10.07 2.77
CA TYR A 394 8.55 -9.99 1.93
C TYR A 394 9.84 -9.73 2.71
N ASN A 395 9.90 -8.69 3.55
CA ASN A 395 11.12 -8.35 4.31
C ASN A 395 11.59 -9.51 5.20
N LYS A 396 10.65 -10.25 5.80
CA LYS A 396 10.95 -11.44 6.61
C LYS A 396 11.46 -12.59 5.74
N VAL A 397 10.92 -12.74 4.53
CA VAL A 397 11.36 -13.76 3.56
C VAL A 397 12.77 -13.44 3.07
N THR A 398 13.05 -12.21 2.67
CA THR A 398 14.38 -11.77 2.22
C THR A 398 15.43 -12.01 3.30
N TYR A 399 15.20 -11.53 4.53
CA TYR A 399 16.12 -11.77 5.65
C TYR A 399 16.39 -13.27 5.89
N ARG A 400 15.36 -14.11 5.74
CA ARG A 400 15.50 -15.56 5.91
C ARG A 400 16.27 -16.21 4.77
N LEU A 401 16.14 -15.70 3.54
CA LEU A 401 16.93 -16.15 2.40
C LEU A 401 18.40 -15.78 2.60
N ASP A 402 18.67 -14.54 3.01
CA ASP A 402 20.03 -14.06 3.29
C ASP A 402 20.71 -14.91 4.39
N LEU A 403 19.99 -15.19 5.49
CA LEU A 403 20.49 -16.08 6.54
C LEU A 403 20.78 -17.49 6.03
N LEU A 404 19.95 -18.03 5.14
CA LEU A 404 20.15 -19.37 4.62
C LEU A 404 21.35 -19.44 3.67
N GLN A 405 21.60 -18.38 2.90
CA GLN A 405 22.81 -18.26 2.10
C GLN A 405 24.07 -18.23 2.98
N GLN A 406 24.00 -17.63 4.17
CA GLN A 406 25.13 -17.56 5.11
C GLN A 406 25.39 -18.86 5.86
N VAL A 407 24.33 -19.58 6.28
CA VAL A 407 24.47 -20.77 7.15
C VAL A 407 24.67 -22.06 6.35
N LYS A 408 24.19 -22.12 5.10
CA LYS A 408 24.23 -23.34 4.30
C LYS A 408 25.06 -23.14 3.03
N ASN A 409 26.19 -23.86 2.93
CA ASN A 409 26.90 -24.11 1.66
C ASN A 409 26.12 -25.01 0.68
N THR A 410 24.81 -25.18 0.87
CA THR A 410 23.98 -26.07 0.06
C THR A 410 23.03 -25.26 -0.81
N ASN A 411 23.04 -25.54 -2.10
CA ASN A 411 22.14 -25.03 -3.14
C ASN A 411 20.66 -25.44 -2.94
N VAL A 412 20.22 -25.76 -1.72
CA VAL A 412 18.89 -26.27 -1.43
C VAL A 412 17.99 -25.12 -1.02
N VAL A 413 17.09 -24.74 -1.93
CA VAL A 413 16.13 -23.67 -1.69
C VAL A 413 15.04 -24.13 -0.71
N PRO A 414 14.77 -23.34 0.35
CA PRO A 414 13.82 -23.70 1.40
C PRO A 414 12.38 -23.72 0.89
N SER A 415 11.55 -24.56 1.51
CA SER A 415 10.10 -24.58 1.23
C SER A 415 9.42 -23.24 1.51
N LEU A 416 8.33 -22.97 0.79
CA LEU A 416 7.51 -21.76 1.02
C LEU A 416 6.99 -21.71 2.48
N ASN A 417 6.79 -22.87 3.10
CA ASN A 417 6.36 -23.00 4.50
C ASN A 417 7.43 -22.54 5.48
N THR A 418 8.68 -22.88 5.21
CA THR A 418 9.82 -22.50 6.05
C THR A 418 10.01 -20.98 6.01
N LEU A 419 9.91 -20.39 4.83
CA LEU A 419 10.08 -18.95 4.63
C LEU A 419 8.94 -18.12 5.23
N SER A 420 7.69 -18.55 5.05
CA SER A 420 6.52 -17.82 5.58
C SER A 420 6.20 -18.15 7.05
N GLY A 421 6.65 -19.30 7.57
CA GLY A 421 6.26 -19.85 8.88
C GLY A 421 6.79 -19.10 10.12
N SER A 422 6.52 -19.64 11.31
CA SER A 422 6.93 -19.00 12.60
C SER A 422 8.45 -18.89 12.76
N LYS A 423 8.91 -18.05 13.70
CA LYS A 423 10.36 -17.91 14.02
C LYS A 423 10.94 -19.23 14.54
N SER A 424 10.26 -19.87 15.49
CA SER A 424 10.66 -21.16 16.05
C SER A 424 10.83 -22.25 14.97
N ARG A 425 9.87 -22.36 14.04
CA ARG A 425 9.96 -23.34 12.95
C ARG A 425 11.14 -23.09 12.02
N PHE A 426 11.40 -21.83 11.70
CA PHE A 426 12.55 -21.45 10.87
C PHE A 426 13.88 -21.70 11.58
N HIS A 427 13.97 -21.38 12.88
CA HIS A 427 15.17 -21.65 13.66
C HIS A 427 15.46 -23.15 13.74
N LYS A 428 14.45 -23.98 14.01
CA LYS A 428 14.57 -25.45 13.99
C LYS A 428 15.04 -25.98 12.63
N TYR A 429 14.57 -25.37 11.53
CA TYR A 429 15.04 -25.72 10.19
C TYR A 429 16.53 -25.40 9.98
N ILE A 430 17.01 -24.29 10.52
CA ILE A 430 18.42 -23.92 10.44
C ILE A 430 19.28 -24.84 11.31
N THR A 431 18.88 -25.09 12.55
CA THR A 431 19.73 -25.80 13.54
C THR A 431 19.73 -27.31 13.38
N VAL A 432 18.55 -27.90 13.15
CA VAL A 432 18.39 -29.37 13.06
C VAL A 432 18.54 -29.85 11.62
N GLY A 433 18.47 -28.93 10.64
CA GLY A 433 18.44 -29.30 9.24
C GLY A 433 17.20 -30.11 8.86
N ASP A 434 16.11 -30.02 9.64
CA ASP A 434 14.83 -30.70 9.43
C ASP A 434 14.20 -30.19 8.10
N LEU A 435 14.73 -30.72 6.99
CA LEU A 435 14.22 -30.60 5.63
C LEU A 435 12.90 -31.35 5.60
N ARG A 436 11.86 -30.84 6.27
CA ARG A 436 10.50 -31.28 5.99
C ARG A 436 10.28 -30.95 4.53
N GLU A 437 10.41 -32.01 3.73
CA GLU A 437 10.54 -32.03 2.29
C GLU A 437 9.56 -31.06 1.63
N ASN A 438 9.91 -30.56 0.44
CA ASN A 438 9.06 -29.72 -0.42
C ASN A 438 7.78 -30.46 -0.91
N LYS A 439 7.27 -31.43 -0.14
CA LYS A 439 6.15 -32.32 -0.41
C LYS A 439 4.99 -31.62 -1.06
N ARG A 440 4.48 -30.64 -0.32
CA ARG A 440 3.29 -29.91 -0.70
C ARG A 440 3.55 -29.05 -1.92
N ASP A 441 4.72 -28.44 -2.00
CA ASP A 441 5.10 -27.51 -3.07
C ASP A 441 5.28 -28.29 -4.39
N VAL A 442 5.89 -29.49 -4.35
CA VAL A 442 5.99 -30.43 -5.48
C VAL A 442 4.64 -30.99 -5.89
N ILE A 443 3.81 -31.45 -4.94
CA ILE A 443 2.46 -31.97 -5.24
C ILE A 443 1.59 -30.92 -5.95
N ILE A 444 1.66 -29.67 -5.49
CA ILE A 444 0.89 -28.57 -6.09
C ILE A 444 1.43 -28.25 -7.48
N CYS A 445 2.75 -28.16 -7.66
CA CYS A 445 3.38 -27.95 -8.97
C CYS A 445 3.02 -29.05 -9.97
N LEU A 446 3.11 -30.33 -9.57
CA LEU A 446 2.73 -31.46 -10.42
C LEU A 446 1.24 -31.48 -10.76
N GLY A 447 0.37 -31.17 -9.80
CA GLY A 447 -1.07 -31.06 -10.03
C GLY A 447 -1.41 -30.02 -11.09
N GLU A 448 -0.74 -28.87 -11.04
CA GLU A 448 -0.92 -27.84 -12.07
C GLU A 448 -0.40 -28.28 -13.44
N LEU A 449 0.86 -28.74 -13.53
CA LEU A 449 1.48 -29.10 -14.80
C LEU A 449 0.77 -30.27 -15.50
N LEU A 450 0.25 -31.22 -14.73
CA LEU A 450 -0.49 -32.36 -15.24
C LEU A 450 -1.99 -32.08 -15.42
N ASN A 451 -2.51 -30.98 -14.87
CA ASN A 451 -3.94 -30.64 -14.77
C ASN A 451 -4.74 -31.68 -13.96
N GLU A 452 -4.19 -32.08 -12.81
CA GLU A 452 -4.73 -33.09 -11.92
C GLU A 452 -4.90 -32.57 -10.49
N LYS A 453 -5.88 -33.13 -9.77
CA LYS A 453 -6.11 -32.76 -8.36
C LYS A 453 -4.93 -33.22 -7.50
N SER A 454 -4.53 -32.41 -6.51
CA SER A 454 -3.46 -32.76 -5.57
C SER A 454 -3.69 -34.08 -4.82
N SER A 455 -4.94 -34.53 -4.68
CA SER A 455 -5.28 -35.83 -4.10
C SER A 455 -4.87 -37.01 -4.97
N VAL A 456 -4.95 -36.87 -6.31
CA VAL A 456 -4.54 -37.90 -7.28
C VAL A 456 -3.02 -37.97 -7.28
N ILE A 457 -2.35 -36.82 -7.43
CA ILE A 457 -0.89 -36.71 -7.37
C ILE A 457 -0.32 -37.34 -6.09
N ARG A 458 -0.96 -37.09 -4.94
CA ARG A 458 -0.53 -37.68 -3.66
C ARG A 458 -0.66 -39.20 -3.62
N LYS A 459 -1.63 -39.79 -4.32
CA LYS A 459 -1.81 -41.24 -4.42
C LYS A 459 -0.79 -41.87 -5.37
N CYS A 460 -0.43 -41.17 -6.44
CA CYS A 460 0.52 -41.65 -7.46
C CYS A 460 1.99 -41.48 -7.04
N LEU A 461 2.31 -40.59 -6.10
CA LEU A 461 3.66 -40.43 -5.57
C LEU A 461 3.94 -41.48 -4.48
N HIS A 462 4.84 -42.42 -4.74
CA HIS A 462 5.33 -43.33 -3.72
C HIS A 462 6.45 -42.66 -2.91
N ILE A 463 6.17 -42.40 -1.63
CA ILE A 463 7.00 -41.57 -0.74
C ILE A 463 8.41 -42.16 -0.51
N GLN A 464 8.63 -43.44 -0.81
CA GLN A 464 9.86 -44.16 -0.47
C GLN A 464 11.09 -43.69 -1.26
N CYS A 465 10.91 -43.04 -2.42
CA CYS A 465 12.01 -42.67 -3.33
C CYS A 465 12.42 -41.18 -3.27
N TRP A 466 12.14 -40.49 -2.17
CA TRP A 466 12.39 -39.03 -2.09
C TRP A 466 13.87 -38.75 -1.83
N GLY A 467 14.59 -38.41 -2.90
CA GLY A 467 15.94 -37.91 -2.80
C GLY A 467 15.99 -36.63 -1.96
N GLN A 468 17.04 -36.48 -1.15
CA GLN A 468 17.29 -35.27 -0.32
C GLN A 468 17.46 -33.97 -1.16
N HIS A 469 17.47 -34.08 -2.50
CA HIS A 469 17.76 -33.00 -3.44
C HIS A 469 16.62 -32.67 -4.41
N THR A 470 15.42 -33.25 -4.26
CA THR A 470 14.33 -32.96 -5.20
C THR A 470 13.79 -31.53 -5.01
N THR A 471 14.05 -30.66 -6.00
CA THR A 471 13.50 -29.30 -6.05
C THR A 471 12.32 -29.23 -7.02
N VAL A 472 11.47 -28.22 -6.86
CA VAL A 472 10.36 -27.96 -7.79
C VAL A 472 10.87 -27.64 -9.21
N VAL A 473 12.05 -27.02 -9.30
CA VAL A 473 12.72 -26.71 -10.59
C VAL A 473 13.15 -28.00 -11.28
N SER A 474 13.78 -28.93 -10.55
CA SER A 474 14.16 -30.25 -11.08
C SER A 474 12.95 -31.03 -11.56
N VAL A 475 11.88 -31.07 -10.77
CA VAL A 475 10.62 -31.73 -11.13
C VAL A 475 10.04 -31.16 -12.42
N ARG A 476 10.00 -29.83 -12.55
CA ARG A 476 9.49 -29.16 -13.76
C ARG A 476 10.36 -29.45 -14.98
N LYS A 477 11.68 -29.45 -14.82
CA LYS A 477 12.64 -29.78 -15.89
C LYS A 477 12.46 -31.21 -16.38
N ASN A 478 12.37 -32.17 -15.45
CA ASN A 478 12.17 -33.58 -15.74
C ASN A 478 10.85 -33.84 -16.45
N LEU A 479 9.76 -33.26 -15.95
CA LEU A 479 8.45 -33.39 -16.57
C LEU A 479 8.47 -32.82 -18.00
N SER A 480 9.10 -31.66 -18.20
CA SER A 480 9.22 -31.04 -19.51
C SER A 480 10.05 -31.90 -20.48
N ALA A 481 11.10 -32.57 -19.99
CA ALA A 481 11.90 -33.49 -20.80
C ALA A 481 11.09 -34.71 -21.25
N LEU A 482 10.35 -35.34 -20.33
CA LEU A 482 9.49 -36.49 -20.67
C LEU A 482 8.39 -36.11 -21.68
N LEU A 483 7.76 -34.96 -21.51
CA LEU A 483 6.75 -34.49 -22.47
C LEU A 483 7.35 -34.20 -23.85
N LYS A 484 8.58 -33.63 -23.91
CA LYS A 484 9.30 -33.39 -25.18
C LYS A 484 9.66 -34.68 -25.89
N GLU A 485 10.02 -35.73 -25.15
CA GLU A 485 10.25 -37.06 -25.71
C GLU A 485 8.96 -37.77 -26.17
N GLY A 486 7.79 -37.14 -26.01
CA GLY A 486 6.52 -37.65 -26.51
C GLY A 486 5.79 -38.59 -25.55
N PHE A 487 6.21 -38.68 -24.28
CA PHE A 487 5.45 -39.42 -23.28
C PHE A 487 4.15 -38.68 -22.93
N SER A 488 3.04 -39.42 -22.88
CA SER A 488 1.74 -38.88 -22.51
C SER A 488 1.66 -38.59 -21.01
N LYS A 489 0.79 -37.63 -20.62
CA LYS A 489 0.50 -37.35 -19.20
C LYS A 489 0.05 -38.58 -18.42
N LYS A 490 -0.68 -39.51 -19.06
CA LYS A 490 -1.15 -40.76 -18.45
C LYS A 490 0.00 -41.71 -18.12
N GLN A 491 0.97 -41.85 -19.02
CA GLN A 491 2.20 -42.61 -18.78
C GLN A 491 3.02 -41.98 -17.66
N ILE A 492 3.10 -40.65 -17.61
CA ILE A 492 3.86 -39.98 -16.54
C ILE A 492 3.17 -40.18 -15.19
N LEU A 493 1.83 -40.18 -15.13
CA LEU A 493 1.08 -40.44 -13.90
C LEU A 493 1.24 -41.87 -13.37
N SER A 494 1.42 -42.87 -14.24
CA SER A 494 1.61 -44.28 -13.83
C SER A 494 3.00 -44.56 -13.23
N ALA A 495 3.97 -43.67 -13.48
CA ALA A 495 5.33 -43.75 -12.95
C ALA A 495 5.80 -42.37 -12.48
N LEU A 496 4.98 -41.69 -11.68
CA LEU A 496 5.18 -40.28 -11.33
C LEU A 496 6.50 -40.04 -10.59
N ASP A 497 6.99 -41.02 -9.84
CA ASP A 497 8.24 -40.93 -9.07
C ASP A 497 9.47 -40.68 -9.94
N VAL A 498 9.42 -41.00 -11.24
CA VAL A 498 10.48 -40.73 -12.22
C VAL A 498 10.88 -39.24 -12.21
N VAL A 499 9.91 -38.34 -12.03
CA VAL A 499 10.17 -36.88 -12.07
C VAL A 499 10.92 -36.37 -10.84
N LEU A 500 11.04 -37.17 -9.78
CA LEU A 500 11.68 -36.77 -8.52
C LEU A 500 13.21 -36.94 -8.53
N TYR A 501 13.74 -37.68 -9.50
CA TYR A 501 15.18 -37.96 -9.61
C TYR A 501 15.99 -36.73 -10.09
N PRO A 502 17.32 -36.72 -9.85
CA PRO A 502 18.19 -35.70 -10.43
C PRO A 502 18.03 -35.61 -11.95
N PRO A 503 17.91 -34.41 -12.54
CA PRO A 503 17.69 -34.26 -13.98
C PRO A 503 18.76 -34.91 -14.85
N GLU A 504 20.00 -34.92 -14.37
CA GLU A 504 21.15 -35.49 -15.08
C GLU A 504 20.99 -37.01 -15.21
N LEU A 505 20.58 -37.68 -14.13
CA LEU A 505 20.34 -39.12 -14.12
C LEU A 505 19.15 -39.48 -15.00
N LEU A 506 18.05 -38.73 -14.93
CA LEU A 506 16.87 -38.97 -15.75
C LEU A 506 17.21 -38.87 -17.24
N LEU A 507 17.92 -37.82 -17.66
CA LEU A 507 18.27 -37.61 -19.07
C LEU A 507 19.23 -38.68 -19.59
N ASP A 508 20.22 -39.08 -18.81
CA ASP A 508 21.13 -40.17 -19.17
C ASP A 508 20.37 -41.49 -19.37
N GLN A 509 19.52 -41.86 -18.42
CA GLN A 509 18.74 -43.10 -18.50
C GLN A 509 17.70 -43.07 -19.63
N LEU A 510 17.11 -41.91 -19.90
CA LEU A 510 16.17 -41.71 -21.00
C LEU A 510 16.86 -41.91 -22.36
N THR A 511 18.09 -41.41 -22.50
CA THR A 511 18.90 -41.54 -23.73
C THR A 511 19.36 -42.99 -23.94
N GLN A 512 19.65 -43.71 -22.87
CA GLN A 512 20.05 -45.12 -22.94
C GLN A 512 18.88 -46.08 -23.17
N LEU A 513 17.65 -45.68 -22.82
CA LEU A 513 16.47 -46.54 -22.86
C LEU A 513 16.26 -47.24 -24.22
N PRO A 514 16.36 -46.56 -25.38
CA PRO A 514 16.20 -47.19 -26.69
C PRO A 514 17.33 -48.16 -27.06
N CYS A 515 18.44 -48.19 -26.32
CA CYS A 515 19.56 -49.11 -26.59
C CYS A 515 19.48 -50.37 -25.71
N ARG A 516 18.55 -50.45 -24.76
CA ARG A 516 18.48 -51.55 -23.81
C ARG A 516 17.71 -52.74 -24.38
N PRO A 517 18.22 -53.97 -24.22
CA PRO A 517 17.57 -55.15 -24.76
C PRO A 517 16.16 -55.37 -24.18
N GLN A 518 15.95 -55.00 -22.91
CA GLN A 518 14.63 -55.09 -22.25
C GLN A 518 13.60 -54.07 -22.77
N ALA A 519 14.05 -53.07 -23.53
CA ALA A 519 13.22 -52.02 -24.11
C ALA A 519 13.08 -52.18 -25.63
N GLN A 520 13.42 -53.34 -26.20
CA GLN A 520 13.24 -53.62 -27.63
C GLN A 520 12.01 -54.47 -27.93
N PRO A 521 11.26 -54.18 -29.01
CA PRO A 521 11.42 -53.03 -29.91
C PRO A 521 10.88 -51.72 -29.28
N PHE A 522 11.73 -50.69 -29.22
CA PHE A 522 11.42 -49.47 -28.46
C PHE A 522 10.19 -48.71 -28.95
N LEU A 523 9.94 -48.68 -30.25
CA LEU A 523 8.75 -48.04 -30.83
C LEU A 523 7.43 -48.62 -30.30
N ASN A 524 7.38 -49.93 -30.09
CA ASN A 524 6.18 -50.60 -29.57
C ASN A 524 6.05 -50.41 -28.07
N ILE A 525 7.18 -50.42 -27.34
CA ILE A 525 7.18 -50.28 -25.88
C ILE A 525 6.94 -48.83 -25.47
N LYS A 526 7.37 -47.85 -26.27
CA LYS A 526 7.19 -46.42 -25.99
C LYS A 526 5.72 -46.01 -25.84
N THR A 527 4.80 -46.73 -26.48
CA THR A 527 3.35 -46.48 -26.37
C THR A 527 2.72 -47.17 -25.16
N ASP A 528 3.43 -48.10 -24.50
CA ASP A 528 2.95 -48.80 -23.30
C ASP A 528 2.79 -47.83 -22.12
N LEU A 529 1.75 -48.03 -21.31
CA LEU A 529 1.49 -47.25 -20.11
C LEU A 529 2.58 -47.41 -19.05
N ASN A 530 3.32 -48.52 -19.06
CA ASN A 530 4.30 -48.90 -18.03
C ASN A 530 5.75 -48.67 -18.45
N VAL A 531 6.02 -48.13 -19.64
CA VAL A 531 7.39 -47.87 -20.12
C VAL A 531 8.22 -47.01 -19.16
N LEU A 532 7.57 -46.06 -18.49
CA LEU A 532 8.24 -45.21 -17.50
C LEU A 532 8.53 -45.93 -16.18
N GLN A 533 7.81 -47.03 -15.86
CA GLN A 533 8.18 -47.89 -14.74
C GLN A 533 9.48 -48.66 -15.02
N LEU A 534 9.70 -49.05 -16.28
CA LEU A 534 10.98 -49.64 -16.69
C LEU A 534 12.14 -48.63 -16.57
N LEU A 535 11.89 -47.36 -16.94
CA LEU A 535 12.85 -46.28 -16.72
C LEU A 535 13.13 -46.08 -15.22
N LEU A 536 12.09 -46.09 -14.38
CA LEU A 536 12.22 -45.99 -12.93
C LEU A 536 13.08 -47.12 -12.37
N TYR A 537 12.81 -48.37 -12.76
CA TYR A 537 13.60 -49.54 -12.37
C TYR A 537 15.09 -49.35 -12.70
N PHE A 538 15.41 -48.81 -13.87
CA PHE A 538 16.79 -48.57 -14.27
C PHE A 538 17.47 -47.45 -13.50
N MET A 539 16.75 -46.37 -13.20
CA MET A 539 17.25 -45.32 -12.32
C MET A 539 17.51 -45.85 -10.91
N GLU A 540 16.59 -46.64 -10.35
CA GLU A 540 16.75 -47.25 -9.02
C GLU A 540 17.92 -48.23 -8.97
N LYS A 541 18.08 -49.07 -10.00
CA LYS A 541 19.21 -50.01 -10.11
C LYS A 541 20.55 -49.27 -10.12
N ASN A 542 20.65 -48.16 -10.84
CA ASN A 542 21.89 -47.37 -10.92
C ASN A 542 22.12 -46.51 -9.66
N ALA A 543 21.05 -45.99 -9.06
CA ALA A 543 21.10 -45.22 -7.83
C ALA A 543 21.46 -46.09 -6.60
N SER A 544 21.03 -47.36 -6.59
CA SER A 544 21.36 -48.34 -5.55
C SER A 544 22.86 -48.67 -5.48
N CYS A 545 23.61 -48.40 -6.55
CA CYS A 545 25.07 -48.54 -6.59
C CYS A 545 25.83 -47.28 -6.14
N SER A 546 25.15 -46.15 -5.89
CA SER A 546 25.78 -44.83 -5.66
C SER A 546 25.23 -44.05 -4.47
N LEU A 547 24.08 -44.41 -3.91
CA LEU A 547 23.55 -43.81 -2.69
C LEU A 547 23.86 -44.69 -1.47
N PRO A 548 24.46 -44.14 -0.39
CA PRO A 548 24.56 -44.87 0.86
C PRO A 548 23.15 -45.21 1.34
N ARG A 549 22.87 -46.50 1.54
CA ARG A 549 21.64 -46.96 2.18
C ARG A 549 21.52 -46.22 3.52
N CYS A 550 20.46 -45.42 3.66
CA CYS A 550 20.11 -44.77 4.92
C CYS A 550 19.66 -45.81 5.95
#